data_AF-A0A951F7X8-F1
#
_entry.id   AF-A0A951F7X8-F1
#
_cell.length_a   1.000
_cell.length_b   1.000
_cell.length_c   1.000
_cell.angle_alpha   90.00
_cell.angle_beta   90.00
_cell.angle_gamma   90.00
#
_symmetry.space_group_name_H-M   'P 1'
#
loop_
_entity.id
_entity.type
_entity.pdbx_description
1 polymer ?
#
loop_
_entity_poly.entity_id
_entity_poly.type
_entity_poly.pdbx_seq_one_letter_code
_entity_poly.pdbx_strand_id
1 'polypeptide(L)'
;MRLLKAASYQVEYVSKIAPGVMRRLRENAPDAFVVDLSRLPSHGREIAVALRQSRGTRNIPIVFCEGAEEKVAKIRAKLPDATYCGLRGLRAALRRALKQKVQEAVVPAAMMDRYAGRTVAQKLGIREGASVALVNAPRGVWREMREAPANVKWSEGAGAGADVTLCFVHEGGGLAERLSEMREVAGGTKLWILWRKGGSAARSEVTEGLIREQAIQLGMVDYKVCSFDAVWSAMAFALRRERRRKVGRDTG
;
A
#
# COMPACT_ATOMS: atom_id res chain seq x y z
N MET A 1 -21.69 -20.07 2.46
CA MET A 1 -22.44 -20.16 3.75
C MET A 1 -23.43 -21.33 3.81
N ARG A 2 -24.45 -21.40 2.93
CA ARG A 2 -25.49 -22.47 2.98
C ARG A 2 -24.91 -23.89 3.01
N LEU A 3 -23.89 -24.16 2.20
CA LEU A 3 -23.21 -25.46 2.15
C LEU A 3 -22.59 -25.90 3.49
N LEU A 4 -22.00 -24.97 4.24
CA LEU A 4 -21.34 -25.25 5.52
C LEU A 4 -22.34 -25.32 6.67
N LYS A 5 -23.34 -24.43 6.70
CA LYS A 5 -24.44 -24.51 7.68
C LYS A 5 -25.21 -25.82 7.57
N ALA A 6 -25.47 -26.30 6.34
CA ALA A 6 -26.08 -27.61 6.10
C ALA A 6 -25.19 -28.80 6.48
N ALA A 7 -23.91 -28.57 6.79
CA ALA A 7 -23.00 -29.56 7.35
C ALA A 7 -22.79 -29.35 8.86
N SER A 8 -23.74 -28.67 9.52
CA SER A 8 -23.78 -28.40 10.96
C SER A 8 -22.65 -27.52 11.50
N TYR A 9 -21.95 -26.78 10.64
CA TYR A 9 -20.99 -25.76 11.09
C TYR A 9 -21.72 -24.48 11.49
N GLN A 10 -21.30 -23.90 12.63
CA GLN A 10 -21.60 -22.49 12.91
C GLN A 10 -20.72 -21.63 11.99
N VAL A 11 -21.35 -20.73 11.24
CA VAL A 11 -20.65 -19.93 10.21
C VAL A 11 -20.93 -18.46 10.43
N GLU A 12 -19.91 -17.75 10.86
CA GLU A 12 -19.84 -16.29 10.79
C GLU A 12 -19.31 -15.88 9.41
N TYR A 13 -19.94 -14.88 8.79
CA TYR A 13 -19.51 -14.36 7.50
C TYR A 13 -19.10 -12.90 7.60
N VAL A 14 -17.85 -12.64 7.25
CA VAL A 14 -17.26 -11.30 7.24
C VAL A 14 -17.19 -10.82 5.80
N SER A 15 -18.13 -9.96 5.41
CA SER A 15 -18.21 -9.41 4.04
C SER A 15 -17.26 -8.25 3.80
N LYS A 16 -16.89 -7.51 4.85
CA LYS A 16 -15.95 -6.39 4.85
C LYS A 16 -15.08 -6.46 6.10
N ILE A 17 -13.78 -6.24 5.95
CA ILE A 17 -12.88 -6.11 7.09
C ILE A 17 -13.12 -4.74 7.72
N ALA A 18 -13.93 -4.69 8.79
CA ALA A 18 -14.07 -3.49 9.59
C ALA A 18 -12.86 -3.33 10.55
N PRO A 19 -12.55 -2.10 10.98
CA PRO A 19 -11.63 -1.88 12.09
C PRO A 19 -12.00 -2.76 13.29
N GLY A 20 -11.02 -3.44 13.88
CA GLY A 20 -11.23 -4.33 15.03
C GLY A 20 -11.59 -5.79 14.73
N VAL A 21 -11.84 -6.18 13.46
CA VAL A 21 -12.07 -7.60 13.10
C VAL A 21 -10.94 -8.51 13.59
N MET A 22 -9.67 -8.11 13.40
CA MET A 22 -8.52 -8.89 13.85
C MET A 22 -8.41 -9.00 15.38
N ARG A 23 -8.96 -8.03 16.13
CA ARG A 23 -9.04 -8.13 17.60
C ARG A 23 -10.10 -9.15 17.99
N ARG A 24 -11.29 -9.07 17.41
CA ARG A 24 -12.37 -10.04 17.66
C ARG A 24 -11.99 -11.47 17.33
N LEU A 25 -11.31 -11.70 16.19
CA LEU A 25 -10.84 -13.04 15.81
C LEU A 25 -9.76 -13.61 16.74
N ARG A 26 -9.04 -12.74 17.48
CA ARG A 26 -8.10 -13.18 18.53
C ARG A 26 -8.81 -13.50 19.84
N GLU A 27 -9.83 -12.72 20.19
CA GLU A 27 -10.62 -12.91 21.41
C GLU A 27 -11.57 -14.11 21.28
N ASN A 28 -12.11 -14.35 20.08
CA ASN A 28 -13.02 -15.44 19.75
C ASN A 28 -12.50 -16.16 18.50
N ALA A 29 -11.51 -17.02 18.69
CA ALA A 29 -10.88 -17.77 17.62
C ALA A 29 -11.79 -18.88 17.08
N PRO A 30 -12.05 -18.95 15.76
CA PRO A 30 -12.80 -20.05 15.17
C PRO A 30 -11.93 -21.31 15.03
N ASP A 31 -12.56 -22.47 14.84
CA ASP A 31 -11.83 -23.73 14.57
C ASP A 31 -11.15 -23.74 13.19
N ALA A 32 -11.63 -22.94 12.24
CA ALA A 32 -11.06 -22.82 10.90
C ALA A 32 -11.45 -21.50 10.22
N PHE A 33 -10.58 -21.03 9.34
CA PHE A 33 -10.87 -19.93 8.43
C PHE A 33 -11.17 -20.44 7.02
N VAL A 34 -12.23 -19.95 6.40
CA VAL A 34 -12.52 -20.19 4.97
C VAL A 34 -12.44 -18.88 4.21
N VAL A 35 -11.54 -18.81 3.22
CA VAL A 35 -11.31 -17.61 2.41
C VAL A 35 -11.78 -17.87 0.99
N ASP A 36 -12.83 -17.18 0.55
CA ASP A 36 -13.35 -17.25 -0.81
C ASP A 36 -12.55 -16.31 -1.74
N LEU A 37 -11.89 -16.87 -2.75
CA LEU A 37 -11.06 -16.15 -3.69
C LEU A 37 -11.81 -15.76 -4.98
N SER A 38 -13.11 -16.06 -5.12
CA SER A 38 -13.88 -15.78 -6.34
C SER A 38 -14.08 -14.28 -6.63
N ARG A 39 -14.07 -13.43 -5.59
CA ARG A 39 -14.39 -11.99 -5.73
C ARG A 39 -13.19 -11.07 -5.53
N LEU A 40 -12.37 -11.30 -4.51
CA LEU A 40 -11.25 -10.42 -4.16
C LEU A 40 -9.99 -11.22 -3.72
N PRO A 41 -9.33 -11.93 -4.67
CA PRO A 41 -8.20 -12.81 -4.35
C PRO A 41 -7.04 -12.12 -3.62
N SER A 42 -6.75 -10.86 -3.97
CA SER A 42 -5.66 -10.06 -3.37
C SER A 42 -5.91 -9.77 -1.89
N HIS A 43 -7.14 -9.38 -1.54
CA HIS A 43 -7.54 -9.14 -0.15
C HIS A 43 -7.59 -10.44 0.67
N GLY A 44 -8.07 -11.54 0.07
CA GLY A 44 -8.08 -12.85 0.74
C GLY A 44 -6.67 -13.30 1.15
N ARG A 45 -5.67 -13.07 0.28
CA ARG A 45 -4.26 -13.30 0.60
C ARG A 45 -3.76 -12.42 1.75
N GLU A 46 -4.12 -11.14 1.77
CA GLU A 46 -3.66 -10.20 2.79
C GLU A 46 -4.21 -10.55 4.18
N ILE A 47 -5.50 -10.91 4.26
CA ILE A 47 -6.12 -11.41 5.49
C ILE A 47 -5.39 -12.65 6.00
N ALA A 48 -5.14 -13.62 5.13
CA ALA A 48 -4.49 -14.86 5.54
C ALA A 48 -3.06 -14.64 6.05
N VAL A 49 -2.31 -13.72 5.46
CA VAL A 49 -1.00 -13.31 5.98
C VAL A 49 -1.15 -12.66 7.36
N ALA A 50 -2.12 -11.76 7.55
CA ALA A 50 -2.37 -11.13 8.85
C ALA A 50 -2.77 -12.16 9.93
N LEU A 51 -3.56 -13.17 9.57
CA LEU A 51 -3.93 -14.28 10.46
C LEU A 51 -2.71 -15.11 10.89
N ARG A 52 -1.77 -15.39 9.96
CA ARG A 52 -0.51 -16.08 10.28
C ARG A 52 0.47 -15.22 11.11
N GLN A 53 0.43 -13.90 10.98
CA GLN A 53 1.27 -13.00 11.77
C GLN A 53 0.84 -12.95 13.24
N SER A 54 -0.44 -13.16 13.56
CA SER A 54 -0.93 -13.14 14.94
C SER A 54 -0.72 -14.48 15.66
N ARG A 55 -0.09 -14.46 16.85
CA ARG A 55 0.18 -15.68 17.66
C ARG A 55 -1.09 -16.46 18.01
N GLY A 56 -2.20 -15.78 18.29
CA GLY A 56 -3.46 -16.43 18.68
C GLY A 56 -4.22 -17.09 17.52
N THR A 57 -3.88 -16.76 16.28
CA THR A 57 -4.62 -17.22 15.08
C THR A 57 -3.77 -18.02 14.11
N ARG A 58 -2.43 -17.96 14.23
CA ARG A 58 -1.51 -18.53 13.23
C ARG A 58 -1.62 -20.04 13.08
N ASN A 59 -2.03 -20.77 14.11
CA ASN A 59 -2.16 -22.23 14.06
C ASN A 59 -3.58 -22.71 13.73
N ILE A 60 -4.50 -21.78 13.44
CA ILE A 60 -5.84 -22.13 12.99
C ILE A 60 -5.77 -22.48 11.49
N PRO A 61 -6.37 -23.59 11.05
CA PRO A 61 -6.36 -23.99 9.65
C PRO A 61 -7.03 -22.96 8.74
N ILE A 62 -6.41 -22.68 7.61
CA ILE A 62 -6.94 -21.79 6.55
C ILE A 62 -7.28 -22.64 5.33
N VAL A 63 -8.52 -22.54 4.85
CA VAL A 63 -9.02 -23.17 3.63
C VAL A 63 -9.34 -22.09 2.60
N PHE A 64 -8.55 -22.01 1.55
CA PHE A 64 -8.84 -21.19 0.40
C PHE A 64 -9.80 -21.94 -0.54
N CYS A 65 -10.91 -21.29 -0.87
CA CYS A 65 -11.94 -21.82 -1.74
C CYS A 65 -12.02 -20.99 -3.03
N GLU A 66 -12.12 -21.66 -4.17
CA GLU A 66 -12.19 -21.04 -5.51
C GLU A 66 -10.95 -20.20 -5.87
N GLY A 67 -11.00 -19.51 -7.02
CA GLY A 67 -9.99 -18.55 -7.48
C GLY A 67 -9.32 -18.96 -8.79
N ALA A 68 -8.89 -17.96 -9.56
CA ALA A 68 -8.12 -18.19 -10.79
C ALA A 68 -6.76 -18.84 -10.47
N GLU A 69 -6.36 -19.83 -11.28
CA GLU A 69 -5.18 -20.69 -11.03
C GLU A 69 -3.91 -19.89 -10.75
N GLU A 70 -3.60 -18.89 -11.58
CA GLU A 70 -2.43 -18.02 -11.38
C GLU A 70 -2.42 -17.28 -10.04
N LYS A 71 -3.61 -16.88 -9.56
CA LYS A 71 -3.76 -16.16 -8.29
C LYS A 71 -3.61 -17.13 -7.12
N VAL A 72 -4.20 -18.32 -7.24
CA VAL A 72 -4.07 -19.41 -6.26
C VAL A 72 -2.61 -19.84 -6.14
N ALA A 73 -1.88 -19.99 -7.26
CA ALA A 73 -0.47 -20.34 -7.27
C ALA A 73 0.39 -19.34 -6.48
N LYS A 74 0.14 -18.03 -6.65
CA LYS A 74 0.82 -16.96 -5.89
C LYS A 74 0.54 -16.99 -4.39
N ILE A 75 -0.64 -17.48 -3.97
CA ILE A 75 -1.00 -17.63 -2.55
C ILE A 75 -0.34 -18.90 -2.00
N ARG A 76 -0.42 -20.02 -2.74
CA ARG A 76 0.20 -21.30 -2.40
C ARG A 76 1.71 -21.20 -2.20
N ALA A 77 2.40 -20.44 -3.05
CA ALA A 77 3.83 -20.17 -2.87
C ALA A 77 4.17 -19.47 -1.54
N LYS A 78 3.23 -18.73 -0.95
CA LYS A 78 3.41 -18.01 0.32
C LYS A 78 2.87 -18.78 1.53
N LEU A 79 1.79 -19.52 1.35
CA LEU A 79 1.08 -20.26 2.37
C LEU A 79 0.93 -21.72 1.91
N PRO A 80 2.04 -22.47 1.79
CA PRO A 80 2.00 -23.85 1.28
C PRO A 80 1.31 -24.81 2.26
N ASP A 81 1.24 -24.42 3.54
CA ASP A 81 0.60 -25.15 4.63
C ASP A 81 -0.93 -24.97 4.70
N ALA A 82 -1.49 -24.08 3.89
CA ALA A 82 -2.94 -23.90 3.78
C ALA A 82 -3.58 -24.94 2.86
N THR A 83 -4.88 -25.19 3.07
CA THR A 83 -5.66 -26.07 2.18
C THR A 83 -6.28 -25.25 1.04
N TYR A 84 -6.30 -25.81 -0.17
CA TYR A 84 -6.86 -25.18 -1.36
C TYR A 84 -7.86 -26.12 -2.04
N CYS A 85 -9.05 -25.62 -2.38
CA CYS A 85 -10.07 -26.42 -3.05
C CYS A 85 -11.02 -25.58 -3.90
N GLY A 86 -11.71 -26.21 -4.85
CA GLY A 86 -12.94 -25.66 -5.43
C GLY A 86 -14.14 -25.86 -4.49
N LEU A 87 -15.26 -25.20 -4.80
CA LEU A 87 -16.49 -25.18 -4.03
C LEU A 87 -17.07 -26.59 -3.80
N ARG A 88 -16.98 -27.46 -4.81
CA ARG A 88 -17.42 -28.86 -4.72
C ARG A 88 -16.64 -29.65 -3.66
N GLY A 89 -15.36 -29.32 -3.46
CA GLY A 89 -14.47 -29.99 -2.52
C GLY A 89 -14.44 -29.38 -1.12
N LEU A 90 -15.10 -28.24 -0.90
CA LEU A 90 -14.96 -27.42 0.31
C LEU A 90 -15.24 -28.19 1.61
N ARG A 91 -16.30 -29.00 1.65
CA ARG A 91 -16.64 -29.78 2.86
C ARG A 91 -15.56 -30.79 3.23
N ALA A 92 -15.05 -31.52 2.24
CA ALA A 92 -14.00 -32.51 2.46
C ALA A 92 -12.67 -31.84 2.85
N ALA A 93 -12.34 -30.72 2.20
CA ALA A 93 -11.17 -29.91 2.50
C ALA A 93 -11.21 -29.37 3.94
N LEU A 94 -12.33 -28.77 4.36
CA LEU A 94 -12.50 -28.25 5.70
C LEU A 94 -12.39 -29.36 6.76
N ARG A 95 -13.04 -30.50 6.54
CA ARG A 95 -12.94 -31.65 7.47
C ARG A 95 -11.51 -32.14 7.62
N ARG A 96 -10.75 -32.21 6.53
CA ARG A 96 -9.32 -32.57 6.58
C ARG A 96 -8.51 -31.52 7.35
N ALA A 97 -8.71 -30.25 7.06
CA ALA A 97 -7.99 -29.16 7.70
C ALA A 97 -8.27 -29.09 9.21
N LEU A 98 -9.48 -29.38 9.66
CA LEU A 98 -9.83 -29.47 11.09
C LEU A 98 -9.17 -30.66 11.79
N LYS A 99 -8.98 -31.79 11.10
CA LYS A 99 -8.26 -32.96 11.64
C LYS A 99 -6.76 -32.73 11.67
N GLN A 100 -6.22 -32.11 10.63
CA GLN A 100 -4.80 -31.83 10.47
C GLN A 100 -4.48 -30.52 11.20
N LYS A 101 -4.31 -30.59 12.53
CA LYS A 101 -3.88 -29.45 13.35
C LYS A 101 -2.63 -28.82 12.76
N VAL A 102 -2.62 -27.49 12.57
CA VAL A 102 -1.43 -26.76 12.09
C VAL A 102 -0.50 -26.55 13.28
N GLN A 103 0.57 -27.33 13.37
CA GLN A 103 1.53 -27.24 14.49
C GLN A 103 2.62 -26.18 14.22
N GLU A 104 3.16 -26.17 13.00
CA GLU A 104 4.16 -25.20 12.55
C GLU A 104 3.62 -24.41 11.37
N ALA A 105 2.84 -23.36 11.67
CA ALA A 105 2.29 -22.52 10.64
C ALA A 105 3.39 -21.74 9.91
N VAL A 106 3.33 -21.71 8.59
CA VAL A 106 4.17 -20.81 7.79
C VAL A 106 3.73 -19.38 8.09
N VAL A 107 4.67 -18.55 8.53
CA VAL A 107 4.44 -17.13 8.83
C VAL A 107 5.15 -16.28 7.77
N PRO A 108 4.47 -15.88 6.68
CA PRO A 108 5.10 -15.09 5.64
C PRO A 108 5.36 -13.68 6.14
N ALA A 109 6.48 -13.06 5.72
CA ALA A 109 6.80 -11.67 6.04
C ALA A 109 5.59 -10.73 5.84
N ALA A 110 5.37 -9.83 6.80
CA ALA A 110 4.20 -8.98 6.85
C ALA A 110 4.14 -8.03 5.64
N MET A 111 2.96 -7.48 5.34
CA MET A 111 2.81 -6.51 4.24
C MET A 111 3.68 -5.26 4.45
N MET A 112 3.90 -4.84 5.70
CA MET A 112 4.83 -3.75 6.02
C MET A 112 6.30 -4.11 5.74
N ASP A 113 6.70 -5.38 5.88
CA ASP A 113 8.07 -5.82 5.60
C ASP A 113 8.41 -5.75 4.10
N ARG A 114 7.41 -5.90 3.22
CA ARG A 114 7.58 -5.69 1.76
C ARG A 114 7.88 -4.24 1.38
N TYR A 115 7.60 -3.30 2.27
CA TYR A 115 7.99 -1.89 2.15
C TYR A 115 9.18 -1.53 3.05
N ALA A 116 9.53 -2.37 4.02
CA ALA A 116 10.67 -2.18 4.92
C ALA A 116 12.02 -2.39 4.22
N GLY A 117 12.08 -3.27 3.20
CA GLY A 117 13.31 -3.52 2.45
C GLY A 117 13.69 -2.48 1.39
N ARG A 118 12.90 -1.41 1.21
CA ARG A 118 13.23 -0.33 0.26
C ARG A 118 13.72 0.90 0.99
N THR A 119 14.88 1.39 0.59
CA THR A 119 15.44 2.66 1.07
C THR A 119 14.46 3.79 0.74
N VAL A 120 14.52 4.90 1.48
CA VAL A 120 13.66 6.06 1.19
C VAL A 120 13.85 6.54 -0.26
N ALA A 121 15.09 6.50 -0.77
CA ALA A 121 15.40 6.85 -2.15
C ALA A 121 14.63 5.98 -3.16
N GLN A 122 14.60 4.66 -2.93
CA GLN A 122 13.81 3.74 -3.77
C GLN A 122 12.30 3.98 -3.63
N LYS A 123 11.79 4.36 -2.45
CA LYS A 123 10.38 4.73 -2.26
C LYS A 123 10.03 5.98 -3.06
N LEU A 124 10.92 6.96 -3.11
CA LEU A 124 10.80 8.17 -3.93
C LEU A 124 10.96 7.89 -5.44
N GLY A 125 11.41 6.68 -5.79
CA GLY A 125 11.61 6.26 -7.17
C GLY A 125 12.89 6.82 -7.78
N ILE A 126 13.88 7.14 -6.94
CA ILE A 126 15.25 7.43 -7.33
C ILE A 126 15.90 6.12 -7.75
N ARG A 127 16.52 6.12 -8.93
CA ARG A 127 17.22 4.98 -9.55
C ARG A 127 18.71 5.29 -9.66
N GLU A 128 19.50 4.26 -9.97
CA GLU A 128 20.92 4.44 -10.28
C GLU A 128 21.11 5.46 -11.42
N GLY A 129 22.08 6.36 -11.26
CA GLY A 129 22.39 7.39 -12.25
C GLY A 129 21.37 8.53 -12.37
N ALA A 130 20.30 8.55 -11.56
CA ALA A 130 19.25 9.55 -11.66
C ALA A 130 19.73 10.96 -11.27
N SER A 131 19.18 11.98 -11.90
CA SER A 131 19.29 13.36 -11.43
C SER A 131 18.17 13.70 -10.43
N VAL A 132 18.53 14.26 -9.28
CA VAL A 132 17.60 14.60 -8.21
C VAL A 132 17.77 16.06 -7.81
N ALA A 133 16.70 16.83 -7.97
CA ALA A 133 16.66 18.21 -7.53
C ALA A 133 16.04 18.33 -6.13
N LEU A 134 16.73 19.06 -5.25
CA LEU A 134 16.28 19.38 -3.90
C LEU A 134 15.82 20.85 -3.87
N VAL A 135 14.55 21.07 -3.52
CA VAL A 135 13.97 22.41 -3.36
C VAL A 135 13.68 22.62 -1.87
N ASN A 136 14.33 23.64 -1.29
CA ASN A 136 14.19 24.03 0.13
C ASN A 136 14.49 22.91 1.14
N ALA A 137 15.41 21.99 0.83
CA ALA A 137 15.67 20.85 1.71
C ALA A 137 16.21 21.28 3.09
N PRO A 138 15.78 20.63 4.19
CA PRO A 138 16.31 20.91 5.52
C PRO A 138 17.78 20.51 5.63
N ARG A 139 18.50 21.20 6.51
CA ARG A 139 19.83 20.76 6.94
C ARG A 139 19.73 19.33 7.46
N GLY A 140 20.56 18.42 6.91
CA GLY A 140 20.60 17.03 7.32
C GLY A 140 19.76 16.05 6.49
N VAL A 141 19.06 16.50 5.44
CA VAL A 141 18.36 15.62 4.48
C VAL A 141 19.24 14.49 3.95
N TRP A 142 20.55 14.75 3.84
CA TRP A 142 21.57 13.80 3.38
C TRP A 142 21.63 12.50 4.19
N ARG A 143 21.25 12.51 5.47
CA ARG A 143 21.28 11.32 6.32
C ARG A 143 20.34 10.23 5.79
N GLU A 144 19.15 10.64 5.35
CA GLU A 144 18.14 9.73 4.80
C GLU A 144 18.52 9.30 3.37
N MET A 145 19.34 10.09 2.68
CA MET A 145 19.78 9.81 1.30
C MET A 145 21.08 9.01 1.20
N ARG A 146 21.73 8.62 2.32
CA ARG A 146 22.99 7.86 2.28
C ARG A 146 22.88 6.52 1.57
N GLU A 147 21.71 5.89 1.63
CA GLU A 147 21.40 4.62 0.97
C GLU A 147 20.75 4.82 -0.41
N ALA A 148 21.02 5.96 -1.06
CA ALA A 148 20.60 6.16 -2.44
C ALA A 148 21.35 5.18 -3.37
N PRO A 149 20.75 4.79 -4.50
CA PRO A 149 21.44 4.05 -5.55
C PRO A 149 22.74 4.73 -6.00
N ALA A 150 23.64 3.97 -6.61
CA ALA A 150 24.92 4.51 -7.09
C ALA A 150 24.71 5.63 -8.14
N ASN A 151 25.72 6.50 -8.25
CA ASN A 151 25.82 7.51 -9.31
C ASN A 151 24.66 8.54 -9.37
N VAL A 152 23.87 8.69 -8.31
CA VAL A 152 22.83 9.72 -8.23
C VAL A 152 23.46 11.11 -8.23
N LYS A 153 22.96 12.00 -9.09
CA LYS A 153 23.42 13.39 -9.22
C LYS A 153 22.47 14.30 -8.48
N TRP A 154 22.97 15.04 -7.50
CA TRP A 154 22.17 15.93 -6.67
C TRP A 154 22.37 17.38 -7.08
N SER A 155 21.29 18.15 -7.16
CA SER A 155 21.32 19.58 -7.40
C SER A 155 20.35 20.31 -6.49
N GLU A 156 20.64 21.57 -6.15
CA GLU A 156 19.72 22.45 -5.45
C GLU A 156 19.03 23.38 -6.44
N GLY A 157 17.74 23.68 -6.21
CA GLY A 157 16.97 24.64 -7.02
C GLY A 157 15.82 24.04 -7.82
N ALA A 158 15.19 24.86 -8.67
CA ALA A 158 14.00 24.51 -9.43
C ALA A 158 14.29 23.29 -10.34
N GLY A 159 13.65 22.15 -10.04
CA GLY A 159 14.01 20.84 -10.61
C GLY A 159 13.64 20.60 -12.07
N ALA A 160 13.79 21.61 -12.93
CA ALA A 160 13.64 21.47 -14.37
C ALA A 160 14.74 20.54 -14.92
N GLY A 161 14.33 19.48 -15.64
CA GLY A 161 15.26 18.49 -16.23
C GLY A 161 15.80 17.43 -15.26
N ALA A 162 15.37 17.43 -13.99
CA ALA A 162 15.68 16.36 -13.06
C ALA A 162 14.74 15.15 -13.25
N ASP A 163 15.24 13.92 -13.06
CA ASP A 163 14.40 12.71 -13.03
C ASP A 163 13.41 12.75 -11.84
N VAL A 164 13.85 13.29 -10.70
CA VAL A 164 13.07 13.39 -9.45
C VAL A 164 13.28 14.77 -8.82
N THR A 165 12.20 15.41 -8.40
CA THR A 165 12.23 16.70 -7.68
C THR A 165 11.61 16.53 -6.31
N LEU A 166 12.36 16.84 -5.25
CA LEU A 166 11.92 16.77 -3.87
C LEU A 166 11.78 18.19 -3.32
N CYS A 167 10.54 18.62 -3.13
CA CYS A 167 10.21 19.94 -2.64
C CYS A 167 9.76 19.90 -1.19
N PHE A 168 10.51 20.53 -0.29
CA PHE A 168 10.22 20.59 1.13
C PHE A 168 9.48 21.87 1.49
N VAL A 169 8.28 21.71 2.06
CA VAL A 169 7.45 22.80 2.55
C VAL A 169 7.52 22.82 4.08
N HIS A 170 8.08 23.89 4.64
CA HIS A 170 8.30 24.03 6.08
C HIS A 170 7.11 24.69 6.80
N GLU A 171 6.42 25.62 6.13
CA GLU A 171 5.39 26.49 6.72
C GLU A 171 4.22 26.70 5.74
N GLY A 172 3.04 27.01 6.27
CA GLY A 172 1.81 27.17 5.50
C GLY A 172 1.78 28.41 4.61
N GLY A 173 2.38 29.51 5.09
CA GLY A 173 2.29 30.86 4.51
C GLY A 173 2.85 31.06 3.09
N GLY A 174 3.39 30.02 2.45
CA GLY A 174 3.86 30.06 1.06
C GLY A 174 3.53 28.79 0.28
N LEU A 175 2.60 27.96 0.76
CA LEU A 175 2.28 26.68 0.13
C LEU A 175 1.71 26.87 -1.29
N ALA A 176 0.77 27.80 -1.47
CA ALA A 176 0.13 28.03 -2.76
C ALA A 176 1.12 28.50 -3.83
N GLU A 177 1.97 29.48 -3.49
CA GLU A 177 3.04 29.98 -4.37
C GLU A 177 4.03 28.86 -4.70
N ARG A 178 4.45 28.08 -3.70
CA ARG A 178 5.35 26.94 -3.90
C ARG A 178 4.75 25.89 -4.83
N LEU A 179 3.48 25.55 -4.65
CA LEU A 179 2.80 24.60 -5.52
C LEU A 179 2.66 25.14 -6.95
N SER A 180 2.45 26.44 -7.12
CA SER A 180 2.43 27.10 -8.42
C SER A 180 3.79 26.96 -9.13
N GLU A 181 4.89 27.26 -8.45
CA GLU A 181 6.25 27.06 -8.99
C GLU A 181 6.52 25.59 -9.35
N MET A 182 6.10 24.66 -8.48
CA MET A 182 6.31 23.23 -8.72
C MET A 182 5.42 22.67 -9.82
N ARG A 183 4.26 23.29 -10.09
CA ARG A 183 3.43 22.96 -11.24
C ARG A 183 4.28 23.09 -12.52
N GLU A 184 5.04 24.18 -12.68
CA GLU A 184 5.77 24.43 -13.93
C GLU A 184 6.74 23.31 -14.31
N VAL A 185 7.31 22.62 -13.31
CA VAL A 185 8.23 21.48 -13.53
C VAL A 185 7.57 20.10 -13.47
N ALA A 186 6.34 19.99 -12.94
CA ALA A 186 5.66 18.70 -12.68
C ALA A 186 5.44 17.83 -13.93
N GLY A 187 5.50 18.41 -15.14
CA GLY A 187 5.40 17.66 -16.39
C GLY A 187 6.69 16.92 -16.80
N GLY A 188 7.85 17.36 -16.29
CA GLY A 188 9.17 16.85 -16.69
C GLY A 188 9.91 16.06 -15.62
N THR A 189 9.35 15.94 -14.42
CA THR A 189 9.99 15.29 -13.26
C THR A 189 9.00 14.44 -12.48
N LYS A 190 9.51 13.46 -11.73
CA LYS A 190 8.74 12.88 -10.63
C LYS A 190 8.73 13.85 -9.45
N LEU A 191 7.70 14.69 -9.39
CA LEU A 191 7.54 15.68 -8.34
C LEU A 191 7.04 15.05 -7.03
N TRP A 192 7.77 15.30 -5.95
CA TRP A 192 7.36 15.03 -4.57
C TRP A 192 7.27 16.32 -3.77
N ILE A 193 6.15 16.50 -3.07
CA ILE A 193 5.98 17.53 -2.05
C ILE A 193 6.12 16.87 -0.68
N LEU A 194 7.02 17.42 0.15
CA LEU A 194 7.33 16.93 1.48
C LEU A 194 6.90 17.95 2.53
N TRP A 195 6.29 17.48 3.60
CA TRP A 195 5.85 18.31 4.73
C TRP A 195 6.12 17.60 6.06
N ARG A 196 6.23 18.38 7.13
CA ARG A 196 6.43 17.85 8.48
C ARG A 196 5.14 17.19 8.98
N LYS A 197 5.27 16.01 9.58
CA LYS A 197 4.15 15.28 10.19
C LYS A 197 3.58 16.06 11.37
N GLY A 198 2.25 16.04 11.52
CA GLY A 198 1.56 16.61 12.68
C GLY A 198 1.85 15.80 13.95
N GLY A 199 2.41 16.46 14.96
CA GLY A 199 2.68 15.95 16.30
C GLY A 199 2.80 17.14 17.27
N SER A 200 2.87 16.92 18.58
CA SER A 200 2.85 18.01 19.60
C SER A 200 3.97 19.06 19.45
N ALA A 201 5.04 18.75 18.70
CA ALA A 201 6.13 19.65 18.36
C ALA A 201 6.00 20.33 16.97
N ALA A 202 4.98 19.96 16.18
CA ALA A 202 4.77 20.49 14.83
C ALA A 202 3.68 21.56 14.86
N ARG A 203 4.10 22.83 14.83
CA ARG A 203 3.24 23.99 14.49
C ARG A 203 2.99 24.10 12.97
N SER A 204 3.03 22.97 12.24
CA SER A 204 2.90 22.98 10.79
C SER A 204 1.43 23.11 10.41
N GLU A 205 1.04 24.26 9.87
CA GLU A 205 -0.26 24.47 9.22
C GLU A 205 -0.42 23.60 7.95
N VAL A 206 0.69 23.10 7.41
CA VAL A 206 0.70 22.25 6.21
C VAL A 206 0.32 20.82 6.58
N THR A 207 -0.80 20.35 6.01
CA THR A 207 -1.31 18.99 6.15
C THR A 207 -1.44 18.31 4.79
N GLU A 208 -1.57 16.98 4.80
CA GLU A 208 -1.84 16.19 3.57
C GLU A 208 -3.07 16.72 2.81
N GLY A 209 -4.14 17.02 3.54
CA GLY A 209 -5.40 17.54 2.98
C GLY A 209 -5.20 18.89 2.32
N LEU A 210 -4.53 19.83 2.99
CA LEU A 210 -4.29 21.17 2.47
C LEU A 210 -3.42 21.16 1.20
N ILE A 211 -2.34 20.36 1.18
CA ILE A 211 -1.49 20.21 -0.02
C ILE A 211 -2.33 19.68 -1.19
N ARG A 212 -3.11 18.63 -0.96
CA ARG A 212 -3.93 18.01 -2.00
C ARG A 212 -4.97 18.98 -2.55
N GLU A 213 -5.67 19.69 -1.67
CA GLU A 213 -6.68 20.68 -2.04
C GLU A 213 -6.10 21.76 -2.97
N GLN A 214 -5.01 22.40 -2.56
CA GLN A 214 -4.36 23.44 -3.36
C GLN A 214 -3.74 22.90 -4.66
N ALA A 215 -3.12 21.72 -4.62
CA ALA A 215 -2.52 21.10 -5.80
C ALA A 215 -3.57 20.76 -6.87
N ILE A 216 -4.77 20.31 -6.47
CA ILE A 216 -5.88 20.03 -7.40
C ILE A 216 -6.32 21.28 -8.15
N GLN A 217 -6.37 22.44 -7.48
CA GLN A 217 -6.72 23.72 -8.11
C GLN A 217 -5.73 24.11 -9.22
N LEU A 218 -4.47 23.66 -9.09
CA LEU A 218 -3.40 23.85 -10.09
C LEU A 218 -3.35 22.74 -11.15
N GLY A 219 -4.32 21.83 -11.16
CA GLY A 219 -4.38 20.72 -12.11
C GLY A 219 -3.39 19.60 -11.82
N MET A 220 -2.83 19.53 -10.61
CA MET A 220 -2.00 18.42 -10.16
C MET A 220 -2.84 17.37 -9.42
N VAL A 221 -2.51 16.10 -9.60
CA VAL A 221 -3.18 14.97 -8.94
C VAL A 221 -2.14 14.09 -8.27
N ASP A 222 -2.35 13.79 -6.99
CA ASP A 222 -1.48 12.86 -6.27
C ASP A 222 -1.78 11.40 -6.63
N TYR A 223 -0.75 10.56 -6.60
CA TYR A 223 -0.88 9.12 -6.89
C TYR A 223 -0.11 8.23 -5.90
N LYS A 224 0.67 8.83 -5.01
CA LYS A 224 1.46 8.10 -4.02
C LYS A 224 1.76 8.97 -2.82
N VAL A 225 1.71 8.37 -1.63
CA VAL A 225 2.16 8.97 -0.37
C VAL A 225 3.07 7.98 0.36
N CYS A 226 4.10 8.46 1.04
CA CYS A 226 4.94 7.66 1.91
C CYS A 226 5.58 8.48 3.03
N SER A 227 6.02 7.79 4.08
CA SER A 227 6.93 8.36 5.08
C SER A 227 8.30 8.56 4.45
N PHE A 228 8.86 9.77 4.56
CA PHE A 228 10.25 10.06 4.21
C PHE A 228 11.17 9.61 5.35
N ASP A 229 10.96 10.16 6.54
CA ASP A 229 11.65 9.79 7.78
C ASP A 229 10.70 9.93 8.98
N ALA A 230 11.23 10.01 10.22
CA ALA A 230 10.41 10.21 11.42
C ALA A 230 9.67 11.56 11.44
N VAL A 231 10.16 12.57 10.73
CA VAL A 231 9.70 13.96 10.77
C VAL A 231 8.87 14.33 9.53
N TRP A 232 9.20 13.79 8.37
CA TRP A 232 8.67 14.20 7.07
C TRP A 232 7.81 13.12 6.42
N SER A 233 6.69 13.56 5.83
CA SER A 233 5.89 12.80 4.87
C SER A 233 6.18 13.32 3.46
N ALA A 234 5.91 12.50 2.44
CA ALA A 234 6.11 12.84 1.04
C ALA A 234 4.91 12.37 0.20
N MET A 235 4.47 13.21 -0.73
CA MET A 235 3.38 12.92 -1.67
C MET A 235 3.80 13.25 -3.10
N ALA A 236 3.60 12.30 -4.01
CA ALA A 236 3.98 12.43 -5.41
C ALA A 236 2.80 12.93 -6.25
N PHE A 237 3.08 13.88 -7.14
CA PHE A 237 2.10 14.52 -8.00
C PHE A 237 2.42 14.33 -9.48
N ALA A 238 1.38 14.35 -10.30
CA ALA A 238 1.45 14.42 -11.75
C ALA A 238 0.44 15.44 -12.28
N LEU A 239 0.69 15.97 -13.48
CA LEU A 239 -0.29 16.81 -14.17
C LEU A 239 -1.50 15.98 -14.59
N ARG A 240 -2.69 16.52 -14.36
CA ARG A 240 -3.94 15.92 -14.82
C ARG A 240 -3.93 15.87 -16.34
N ARG A 241 -3.96 14.66 -16.90
CA ARG A 241 -4.22 14.48 -18.34
C ARG A 241 -5.67 14.83 -18.65
N GLU A 242 -5.90 15.63 -19.68
CA GLU A 242 -7.23 15.80 -20.24
C GLU A 242 -7.77 14.45 -20.71
N ARG A 243 -9.03 14.15 -20.36
CA ARG A 243 -9.72 12.99 -20.96
C ARG A 243 -9.97 13.35 -22.42
N ARG A 244 -9.36 12.62 -23.37
CA ARG A 244 -9.86 12.60 -24.76
C ARG A 244 -11.35 12.26 -24.68
N ARG A 245 -12.22 13.22 -25.03
CA ARG A 245 -13.62 12.89 -25.36
C ARG A 245 -13.55 11.85 -26.45
N LYS A 246 -14.05 10.64 -26.19
CA LYS A 246 -14.35 9.71 -27.27
C LYS A 246 -15.41 10.40 -28.11
N VAL A 247 -15.03 10.92 -29.27
CA VAL A 247 -15.97 11.31 -30.31
C VAL A 247 -16.77 10.05 -30.62
N GLY A 248 -18.05 10.05 -30.25
CA GLY A 248 -18.96 9.01 -30.68
C GLY A 248 -18.94 8.98 -32.19
N ARG A 249 -18.63 7.83 -32.78
CA ARG A 249 -19.02 7.58 -34.16
C ARG A 249 -20.54 7.49 -34.14
N ASP A 250 -21.21 8.55 -34.56
CA ASP A 250 -22.51 8.41 -35.19
C ASP A 250 -22.28 7.58 -36.46
N THR A 251 -22.72 6.33 -36.41
CA THR A 251 -23.04 5.58 -37.62
C THR A 251 -24.43 6.04 -38.05
N GLY A 252 -24.49 6.67 -39.23
CA GLY A 252 -25.74 6.94 -39.94
C GLY A 252 -26.38 5.68 -40.48
#